data_AF-A0A9X2P876-F1
#
_entry.id   AF-A0A9X2P876-F1
#
_cell.length_a   1.000
_cell.length_b   1.000
_cell.length_c   1.000
_cell.angle_alpha   90.00
_cell.angle_beta   90.00
_cell.angle_gamma   90.00
#
_symmetry.space_group_name_H-M   'P 1'
#
loop_
_entity.id
_entity.type
_entity.pdbx_description
1 polymer ?
#
loop_
_entity_poly.entity_id
_entity_poly.type
_entity_poly.pdbx_seq_one_letter_code
_entity_poly.pdbx_strand_id
1 'polypeptide(L)'
;MKNPILILAIVLFSFSCHDQKDSDHLKHLGNMVAMAEMVAADVKPIALSEPLTSHEAENLWTDAQEIAKGYGVEVYRESDLIKTMLFPESVAEGKEVMIFHKPNTLEAYLDLKKTIMEGNNSTAEARRFGRLLGYPNHHINSLLAKNTEFRTMPDFGILGTNVFLYYKDLAVAKKFYNEILGMEMVSDYGFAATFRISHDAFLTLVDESEGMHKATEPKTVAIALLTDQLPDWYEYLQSKNVPIKYTYKPKENNAHDGFVAIDPEGYLLEFEMFKQHEENEWLVPQMRKYSALPTVSEGVAAGLGFYGAVTWTYYQDMVEAEKFYEEIMGLRLIVDQGWAKVYQVSETGYIGLVDERRGMHTFSETKAVNVSFLVEDVEGWFDYVRNNNAFPLRQDSLEVGPEGKFKGFVGFDPGGYYLEFDQFFTHPENERLLELLGLTQK
;
A
#
# COMPACT_ATOMS: atom_id res chain seq x y z
N MET A 1 48.10 53.98 52.58
CA MET A 1 46.95 54.48 53.38
C MET A 1 45.67 54.19 52.61
N LYS A 2 44.70 53.48 53.22
CA LYS A 2 43.21 53.54 53.06
C LYS A 2 42.67 53.85 51.64
N ASN A 3 41.75 53.13 50.98
CA ASN A 3 40.69 52.18 51.40
C ASN A 3 40.06 51.58 50.08
N PRO A 4 38.89 50.91 50.06
CA PRO A 4 38.67 49.58 49.45
C PRO A 4 37.71 49.60 48.23
N ILE A 5 37.35 48.44 47.68
CA ILE A 5 35.95 47.95 47.47
C ILE A 5 36.03 46.60 46.74
N LEU A 6 35.80 45.57 47.54
CA LEU A 6 35.23 44.29 47.16
C LEU A 6 33.71 44.51 47.03
N ILE A 7 33.09 44.00 45.97
CA ILE A 7 31.76 43.33 45.93
C ILE A 7 31.27 43.25 44.48
N LEU A 8 30.77 42.06 44.14
CA LEU A 8 29.80 41.71 43.09
C LEU A 8 30.33 41.00 41.85
N ALA A 9 30.52 39.68 41.95
CA ALA A 9 30.35 38.74 40.82
C ALA A 9 30.30 37.28 41.33
N ILE A 10 29.35 36.93 42.21
CA ILE A 10 29.00 35.52 42.47
C ILE A 10 27.47 35.43 42.59
N VAL A 11 26.77 35.56 41.47
CA VAL A 11 25.44 34.97 41.23
C VAL A 11 25.28 34.99 39.71
N LEU A 12 25.56 33.89 38.99
CA LEU A 12 25.08 33.66 37.61
C LEU A 12 25.47 32.27 37.03
N PHE A 13 25.70 31.25 37.87
CA PHE A 13 25.94 29.88 37.39
C PHE A 13 24.93 28.84 37.89
N SER A 14 23.81 29.28 38.49
CA SER A 14 22.79 28.39 39.07
C SER A 14 21.50 28.28 38.25
N PHE A 15 21.28 29.14 37.24
CA PHE A 15 20.02 29.17 36.49
C PHE A 15 19.96 28.17 35.33
N SER A 16 21.10 27.78 34.74
CA SER A 16 21.08 26.93 33.53
C SER A 16 20.63 25.49 33.77
N CYS A 17 20.86 24.91 34.96
CA CYS A 17 20.41 23.54 35.26
C CYS A 17 18.94 23.48 35.74
N HIS A 18 18.43 24.58 36.30
CA HIS A 18 17.04 24.65 36.77
C HIS A 18 16.10 24.83 35.57
N ASP A 19 16.44 25.75 34.66
CA ASP A 19 15.66 26.00 33.44
C ASP A 19 15.57 24.76 32.53
N GLN A 20 16.63 23.94 32.47
CA GLN A 20 16.63 22.73 31.66
C GLN A 20 15.78 21.61 32.28
N LYS A 21 15.83 21.44 33.60
CA LYS A 21 15.02 20.44 34.32
C LYS A 21 13.53 20.77 34.25
N ASP A 22 13.17 22.04 34.35
CA ASP A 22 11.78 22.51 34.19
C ASP A 22 11.30 22.36 32.75
N SER A 23 12.18 22.60 31.76
CA SER A 23 11.90 22.36 30.35
C SER A 23 11.65 20.88 30.03
N ASP A 24 12.49 19.97 30.54
CA ASP A 24 12.34 18.53 30.31
C ASP A 24 11.07 17.99 30.97
N HIS A 25 10.75 18.47 32.18
CA HIS A 25 9.49 18.15 32.84
C HIS A 25 8.27 18.59 32.03
N LEU A 26 8.24 19.84 31.55
CA LEU A 26 7.15 20.33 30.70
C LEU A 26 7.01 19.55 29.39
N LYS A 27 8.13 19.09 28.80
CA LYS A 27 8.12 18.23 27.61
C LYS A 27 7.42 16.89 27.90
N HIS A 28 7.73 16.24 29.02
CA HIS A 28 7.07 14.99 29.41
C HIS A 28 5.57 15.19 29.62
N LEU A 29 5.17 16.27 30.31
CA LEU A 29 3.76 16.59 30.52
C LEU A 29 3.04 16.80 29.19
N GLY A 30 3.62 17.57 28.27
CA GLY A 30 3.06 17.79 26.93
C GLY A 30 2.88 16.50 26.14
N ASN A 31 3.85 15.58 26.23
CA ASN A 31 3.75 14.25 25.62
C ASN A 31 2.60 13.43 26.23
N MET A 32 2.51 13.38 27.56
CA MET A 32 1.47 12.63 28.27
C MET A 32 0.06 13.18 28.00
N VAL A 33 -0.09 14.51 27.92
CA VAL A 33 -1.35 15.15 27.55
C VAL A 33 -1.82 14.70 26.17
N ALA A 34 -0.94 14.71 25.17
CA ALA A 34 -1.26 14.23 23.84
C ALA A 34 -1.61 12.73 23.82
N MET A 35 -0.88 11.90 24.59
CA MET A 35 -1.16 10.46 24.69
C MET A 35 -2.52 10.18 25.33
N ALA A 36 -2.86 10.88 26.41
CA ALA A 36 -4.16 10.76 27.08
C ALA A 36 -5.31 11.19 26.17
N GLU A 37 -5.15 12.29 25.42
CA GLU A 37 -6.15 12.75 24.44
C GLU A 37 -6.42 11.70 23.36
N MET A 38 -5.36 11.12 22.77
CA MET A 38 -5.50 10.12 21.70
C MET A 38 -6.23 8.85 22.17
N VAL A 39 -6.04 8.45 23.43
CA VAL A 39 -6.76 7.32 24.04
C VAL A 39 -8.21 7.70 24.37
N ALA A 40 -8.43 8.91 24.90
CA ALA A 40 -9.76 9.40 25.21
C ALA A 40 -10.65 9.44 23.96
N ALA A 41 -10.08 9.86 22.82
CA ALA A 41 -10.73 9.97 21.52
C ALA A 41 -10.84 8.63 20.74
N ASP A 42 -10.43 7.49 21.33
CA ASP A 42 -10.44 6.16 20.69
C ASP A 42 -9.57 6.06 19.42
N VAL A 43 -8.62 6.98 19.24
CA VAL A 43 -7.63 6.93 18.14
C VAL A 43 -6.57 5.86 18.44
N LYS A 44 -6.13 5.78 19.71
CA LYS A 44 -5.20 4.76 20.20
C LYS A 44 -5.86 3.87 21.24
N PRO A 45 -5.81 2.54 21.11
CA PRO A 45 -6.29 1.65 22.17
C PRO A 45 -5.51 1.84 23.49
N ILE A 46 -4.17 1.94 23.40
CA ILE A 46 -3.29 2.37 24.49
C ILE A 46 -2.25 3.36 23.96
N ALA A 47 -1.72 4.20 24.85
CA ALA A 47 -0.62 5.09 24.53
C ALA A 47 0.46 5.04 25.62
N LEU A 48 1.71 4.95 25.21
CA LEU A 48 2.87 4.89 26.11
C LEU A 48 3.48 6.28 26.22
N SER A 49 3.91 6.67 27.42
CA SER A 49 4.89 7.74 27.57
C SER A 49 6.23 7.36 26.92
N GLU A 50 7.12 8.34 26.82
CA GLU A 50 8.54 8.04 26.59
C GLU A 50 9.08 7.06 27.67
N PRO A 51 10.09 6.23 27.37
CA PRO A 51 10.75 5.39 28.37
C PRO A 51 11.45 6.23 29.44
N LEU A 52 11.07 6.03 30.70
CA LEU A 52 11.54 6.78 31.87
C LEU A 52 12.46 5.93 32.73
N THR A 53 13.38 6.55 33.44
CA THR A 53 14.01 5.92 34.61
C THR A 53 13.01 5.82 35.75
N SER A 54 13.22 4.91 36.71
CA SER A 54 12.35 4.80 37.90
C SER A 54 12.23 6.10 38.69
N HIS A 55 13.27 6.93 38.70
CA HIS A 55 13.23 8.23 39.37
C HIS A 55 12.35 9.24 38.62
N GLU A 56 12.44 9.30 37.29
CA GLU A 56 11.57 10.15 36.47
C GLU A 56 10.11 9.70 36.55
N ALA A 57 9.88 8.39 36.48
CA ALA A 57 8.54 7.81 36.61
C ALA A 57 7.89 8.13 37.96
N GLU A 58 8.66 8.05 39.06
CA GLU A 58 8.18 8.44 40.38
C GLU A 58 7.80 9.93 40.44
N ASN A 59 8.66 10.80 39.91
CA ASN A 59 8.44 12.25 39.92
C ASN A 59 7.24 12.68 39.06
N LEU A 60 6.94 11.95 37.98
CA LEU A 60 5.86 12.25 37.04
C LEU A 60 4.54 11.52 37.37
N TRP A 61 4.53 10.63 38.36
CA TRP A 61 3.39 9.73 38.59
C TRP A 61 2.10 10.49 38.94
N THR A 62 2.18 11.47 39.85
CA THR A 62 1.01 12.27 40.22
C THR A 62 0.47 13.08 39.05
N ASP A 63 1.35 13.70 38.27
CA ASP A 63 0.95 14.47 37.09
C ASP A 63 0.30 13.57 36.04
N ALA A 64 0.84 12.38 35.81
CA ALA A 64 0.25 11.41 34.88
C ALA A 64 -1.16 10.99 35.32
N GLN A 65 -1.40 10.80 36.63
CA GLN A 65 -2.72 10.50 37.17
C GLN A 65 -3.70 11.67 37.01
N GLU A 66 -3.24 12.91 37.23
CA GLU A 66 -4.06 14.11 37.04
C GLU A 66 -4.43 14.32 35.56
N ILE A 67 -3.46 14.14 34.65
CA ILE A 67 -3.68 14.17 33.20
C ILE A 67 -4.71 13.11 32.79
N ALA A 68 -4.51 11.85 33.20
CA ALA A 68 -5.42 10.75 32.86
C ALA A 68 -6.85 11.07 33.33
N LYS A 69 -7.00 11.51 34.58
CA LYS A 69 -8.29 11.93 35.14
C LYS A 69 -8.91 13.10 34.36
N GLY A 70 -8.11 14.08 33.93
CA GLY A 70 -8.57 15.24 33.16
C GLY A 70 -9.19 14.86 31.81
N TYR A 71 -8.68 13.79 31.18
CA TYR A 71 -9.18 13.27 29.91
C TYR A 71 -10.18 12.11 30.06
N GLY A 72 -10.49 11.69 31.29
CA GLY A 72 -11.41 10.57 31.54
C GLY A 72 -10.85 9.20 31.16
N VAL A 73 -9.52 9.05 31.21
CA VAL A 73 -8.81 7.78 30.99
C VAL A 73 -8.07 7.37 32.27
N GLU A 74 -7.49 6.17 32.26
CA GLU A 74 -6.68 5.65 33.36
C GLU A 74 -5.20 5.59 32.95
N VAL A 75 -4.32 5.52 33.95
CA VAL A 75 -2.89 5.36 33.75
C VAL A 75 -2.36 4.17 34.55
N TYR A 76 -1.57 3.34 33.90
CA TYR A 76 -0.88 2.20 34.48
C TYR A 76 0.63 2.40 34.39
N ARG A 77 1.34 2.24 35.51
CA ARG A 77 2.81 2.30 35.56
C ARG A 77 3.38 0.93 35.23
N GLU A 78 3.96 0.80 34.06
CA GLU A 78 4.59 -0.43 33.60
C GLU A 78 6.10 -0.38 33.87
N SER A 79 6.59 -1.30 34.71
CA SER A 79 8.00 -1.40 35.09
C SER A 79 8.77 -2.48 34.33
N ASP A 80 8.08 -3.29 33.53
CA ASP A 80 8.64 -4.38 32.75
C ASP A 80 7.94 -4.44 31.39
N LEU A 81 8.23 -3.44 30.55
CA LEU A 81 7.59 -3.27 29.25
C LEU A 81 7.85 -4.49 28.36
N ILE A 82 6.80 -4.96 27.67
CA ILE A 82 6.92 -6.08 26.74
C ILE A 82 7.96 -5.80 25.65
N LYS A 83 8.71 -6.84 25.29
CA LYS A 83 9.69 -6.80 24.20
C LYS A 83 9.11 -7.55 23.01
N THR A 84 8.92 -6.85 21.90
CA THR A 84 8.44 -7.43 20.64
C THR A 84 9.39 -7.06 19.52
N MET A 85 9.24 -7.72 18.36
CA MET A 85 9.99 -7.43 17.15
C MET A 85 9.78 -6.00 16.59
N LEU A 86 8.88 -5.19 17.15
CA LEU A 86 8.65 -3.81 16.68
C LEU A 86 9.72 -2.81 17.12
N PHE A 87 10.44 -3.09 18.20
CA PHE A 87 11.40 -2.17 18.79
C PHE A 87 12.66 -2.91 19.29
N PRO A 88 13.83 -2.27 19.28
CA PRO A 88 15.02 -2.83 19.91
C PRO A 88 14.81 -3.09 21.40
N GLU A 89 15.34 -4.19 21.93
CA GLU A 89 15.17 -4.53 23.35
C GLU A 89 15.71 -3.46 24.31
N SER A 90 16.75 -2.74 23.89
CA SER A 90 17.37 -1.66 24.67
C SER A 90 16.43 -0.49 24.98
N VAL A 91 15.33 -0.35 24.24
CA VAL A 91 14.31 0.68 24.49
C VAL A 91 13.52 0.39 25.78
N ALA A 92 13.35 -0.90 26.12
CA ALA A 92 12.59 -1.33 27.28
C ALA A 92 13.46 -1.65 28.51
N GLU A 93 14.77 -1.87 28.32
CA GLU A 93 15.64 -2.38 29.38
C GLU A 93 15.85 -1.39 30.52
N GLY A 94 15.39 -1.76 31.73
CA GLY A 94 15.52 -0.94 32.93
C GLY A 94 14.74 0.38 32.87
N LYS A 95 13.75 0.46 31.99
CA LYS A 95 12.88 1.62 31.80
C LYS A 95 11.46 1.30 32.24
N GLU A 96 10.78 2.34 32.69
CA GLU A 96 9.36 2.31 33.01
C GLU A 96 8.60 3.20 32.02
N VAL A 97 7.33 2.88 31.79
CA VAL A 97 6.44 3.70 30.96
C VAL A 97 5.11 3.90 31.65
N MET A 98 4.51 5.07 31.41
CA MET A 98 3.12 5.32 31.76
C MET A 98 2.25 4.90 30.58
N ILE A 99 1.37 3.94 30.80
CA ILE A 99 0.39 3.49 29.81
C ILE A 99 -0.92 4.22 30.09
N PHE A 100 -1.33 5.11 29.19
CA PHE A 100 -2.68 5.67 29.19
C PHE A 100 -3.63 4.70 28.49
N HIS A 101 -4.76 4.38 29.12
CA HIS A 101 -5.64 3.31 28.66
C HIS A 101 -7.11 3.50 29.09
N LYS A 102 -7.98 2.67 28.52
CA LYS A 102 -9.31 2.32 29.06
C LYS A 102 -9.24 0.91 29.67
N PRO A 103 -10.18 0.48 30.53
CA PRO A 103 -10.06 -0.80 31.24
C PRO A 103 -9.79 -2.01 30.33
N ASN A 104 -10.59 -2.18 29.27
CA ASN A 104 -10.46 -3.33 28.36
C ASN A 104 -9.15 -3.33 27.56
N THR A 105 -8.60 -2.16 27.24
CA THR A 105 -7.37 -2.08 26.43
C THR A 105 -6.11 -2.35 27.26
N LEU A 106 -6.14 -2.05 28.56
CA LEU A 106 -5.09 -2.52 29.48
C LEU A 106 -5.13 -4.04 29.65
N GLU A 107 -6.32 -4.64 29.82
CA GLU A 107 -6.45 -6.10 29.91
C GLU A 107 -5.86 -6.77 28.66
N ALA A 108 -6.18 -6.24 27.46
CA ALA A 108 -5.63 -6.76 26.21
C ALA A 108 -4.09 -6.66 26.13
N TYR A 109 -3.49 -5.62 26.72
CA TYR A 109 -2.04 -5.49 26.85
C TYR A 109 -1.45 -6.49 27.87
N LEU A 110 -2.07 -6.65 29.04
CA LEU A 110 -1.62 -7.58 30.08
C LEU A 110 -1.71 -9.04 29.59
N ASP A 111 -2.74 -9.39 28.83
CA ASP A 111 -2.88 -10.69 28.20
C ASP A 111 -1.76 -10.93 27.16
N LEU A 112 -1.43 -9.92 26.35
CA LEU A 112 -0.30 -10.00 25.43
C LEU A 112 1.02 -10.19 26.18
N LYS A 113 1.23 -9.43 27.26
CA LYS A 113 2.40 -9.57 28.13
C LYS A 113 2.53 -10.99 28.67
N LYS A 114 1.44 -11.58 29.15
CA LYS A 114 1.41 -12.97 29.59
C LYS A 114 1.79 -13.94 28.48
N THR A 115 1.23 -13.78 27.27
CA THR A 115 1.56 -14.61 26.10
C THR A 115 3.07 -14.57 25.78
N ILE A 116 3.68 -13.37 25.84
CA ILE A 116 5.11 -13.19 25.62
C ILE A 116 5.95 -13.84 26.72
N MET A 117 5.54 -13.69 27.99
CA MET A 117 6.21 -14.32 29.14
C MET A 117 6.14 -15.86 29.10
N GLU A 118 5.11 -16.42 28.48
CA GLU A 118 4.96 -17.87 28.23
C GLU A 118 5.85 -18.37 27.07
N GLY A 119 6.58 -17.47 26.39
CA GLY A 119 7.55 -17.80 25.35
C GLY A 119 7.06 -17.57 23.92
N ASN A 120 5.83 -17.10 23.71
CA ASN A 120 5.30 -16.80 22.39
C ASN A 120 5.60 -15.35 22.01
N ASN A 121 6.55 -15.12 21.10
CA ASN A 121 6.93 -13.78 20.67
C ASN A 121 7.28 -13.75 19.18
N SER A 122 6.30 -14.07 18.34
CA SER A 122 6.41 -14.08 16.89
C SER A 122 5.94 -12.76 16.27
N THR A 123 5.93 -12.70 14.94
CA THR A 123 5.31 -11.61 14.19
C THR A 123 3.85 -11.37 14.59
N ALA A 124 3.11 -12.40 15.00
CA ALA A 124 1.71 -12.25 15.42
C ALA A 124 1.56 -11.40 16.68
N GLU A 125 2.43 -11.61 17.69
CA GLU A 125 2.46 -10.82 18.92
C GLU A 125 2.93 -9.39 18.66
N ALA A 126 3.94 -9.22 17.79
CA ALA A 126 4.39 -7.90 17.34
C ALA A 126 3.24 -7.12 16.67
N ARG A 127 2.50 -7.74 15.73
CA ARG A 127 1.33 -7.14 15.10
C ARG A 127 0.22 -6.82 16.12
N ARG A 128 -0.01 -7.69 17.10
CA ARG A 128 -0.97 -7.44 18.20
C ARG A 128 -0.56 -6.21 19.00
N PHE A 129 0.71 -6.05 19.33
CA PHE A 129 1.20 -4.85 20.00
C PHE A 129 1.06 -3.60 19.15
N GLY A 130 1.42 -3.66 17.87
CA GLY A 130 1.27 -2.55 16.93
C GLY A 130 -0.18 -2.06 16.83
N ARG A 131 -1.14 -2.99 16.77
CA ARG A 131 -2.58 -2.65 16.81
C ARG A 131 -3.00 -2.00 18.12
N LEU A 132 -2.50 -2.47 19.28
CA LEU A 132 -2.74 -1.82 20.57
C LEU A 132 -2.19 -0.39 20.62
N LEU A 133 -1.07 -0.15 19.93
CA LEU A 133 -0.50 1.19 19.77
C LEU A 133 -1.21 2.03 18.69
N GLY A 134 -2.24 1.50 18.03
CA GLY A 134 -2.98 2.20 16.97
C GLY A 134 -2.19 2.36 15.66
N TYR A 135 -1.19 1.52 15.40
CA TYR A 135 -0.43 1.59 14.16
C TYR A 135 -1.16 0.90 13.00
N PRO A 136 -1.18 1.51 11.80
CA PRO A 136 -1.68 0.85 10.60
C PRO A 136 -0.70 -0.24 10.14
N ASN A 137 -1.19 -1.24 9.38
CA ASN A 137 -0.40 -2.40 8.97
C ASN A 137 0.89 -2.03 8.22
N HIS A 138 0.86 -1.06 7.31
CA HIS A 138 2.07 -0.60 6.60
C HIS A 138 3.14 -0.06 7.57
N HIS A 139 2.75 0.64 8.64
CA HIS A 139 3.70 1.13 9.64
C HIS A 139 4.26 -0.02 10.50
N ILE A 140 3.41 -0.98 10.86
CA ILE A 140 3.85 -2.20 11.56
C ILE A 140 4.86 -2.97 10.71
N ASN A 141 4.61 -3.13 9.40
CA ASN A 141 5.55 -3.75 8.46
C ASN A 141 6.88 -3.01 8.43
N SER A 142 6.86 -1.67 8.35
CA SER A 142 8.10 -0.88 8.38
C SER A 142 8.89 -1.07 9.68
N LEU A 143 8.21 -1.17 10.83
CA LEU A 143 8.87 -1.47 12.11
C LEU A 143 9.44 -2.88 12.13
N LEU A 144 8.72 -3.88 11.64
CA LEU A 144 9.22 -5.26 11.52
C LEU A 144 10.45 -5.33 10.61
N ALA A 145 10.39 -4.70 9.43
CA ALA A 145 11.51 -4.69 8.47
C ALA A 145 12.74 -3.98 9.02
N LYS A 146 12.54 -2.90 9.79
CA LYS A 146 13.63 -2.18 10.45
C LYS A 146 14.34 -3.00 11.53
N ASN A 147 13.64 -3.89 12.22
CA ASN A 147 14.15 -4.56 13.42
C ASN A 147 14.38 -6.07 13.24
N THR A 148 13.97 -6.64 12.10
CA THR A 148 14.08 -8.09 11.81
C THR A 148 14.39 -8.34 10.33
N GLU A 149 14.49 -9.62 9.95
CA GLU A 149 14.60 -10.07 8.55
C GLU A 149 13.27 -10.02 7.78
N PHE A 150 12.16 -9.64 8.42
CA PHE A 150 10.86 -9.51 7.74
C PHE A 150 10.93 -8.50 6.59
N ARG A 151 10.43 -8.89 5.42
CA ARG A 151 10.31 -8.03 4.24
C ARG A 151 8.94 -8.21 3.58
N THR A 152 8.60 -7.23 2.77
CA THR A 152 7.42 -7.16 1.92
C THR A 152 7.85 -6.71 0.53
N MET A 153 6.96 -6.78 -0.47
CA MET A 153 7.31 -6.40 -1.85
C MET A 153 7.91 -4.97 -1.97
N PRO A 154 7.41 -3.93 -1.27
CA PRO A 154 8.04 -2.61 -1.29
C PRO A 154 9.52 -2.56 -0.91
N ASP A 155 10.01 -3.49 -0.09
CA ASP A 155 11.42 -3.53 0.32
C ASP A 155 12.37 -3.93 -0.82
N PHE A 156 11.83 -4.47 -1.92
CA PHE A 156 12.57 -4.88 -3.13
C PHE A 156 12.40 -3.89 -4.30
N GLY A 157 11.77 -2.73 -4.04
CA GLY A 157 11.55 -1.65 -5.01
C GLY A 157 10.42 -1.94 -5.98
N ILE A 158 9.32 -1.19 -5.89
CA ILE A 158 8.20 -1.27 -6.84
C ILE A 158 8.39 -0.16 -7.89
N LEU A 159 8.44 -0.54 -9.16
CA LEU A 159 8.58 0.36 -10.30
C LEU A 159 7.26 0.67 -10.99
N GLY A 160 6.25 -0.19 -10.84
CA GLY A 160 4.96 -0.04 -11.51
C GLY A 160 4.09 -1.29 -11.45
N THR A 161 2.87 -1.15 -11.94
CA THR A 161 1.93 -2.27 -12.13
C THR A 161 1.84 -2.66 -13.58
N ASN A 162 1.58 -3.93 -13.85
CA ASN A 162 1.18 -4.42 -15.15
C ASN A 162 0.01 -5.39 -15.01
N VAL A 163 -0.75 -5.61 -16.07
CA VAL A 163 -1.77 -6.66 -16.12
C VAL A 163 -1.67 -7.37 -17.44
N PHE A 164 -1.66 -8.70 -17.44
CA PHE A 164 -1.56 -9.50 -18.64
C PHE A 164 -2.93 -10.03 -19.01
N LEU A 165 -3.42 -9.68 -20.20
CA LEU A 165 -4.69 -10.13 -20.75
C LEU A 165 -4.43 -11.04 -21.94
N TYR A 166 -5.21 -12.12 -22.08
CA TYR A 166 -4.95 -13.21 -23.01
C TYR A 166 -5.98 -13.26 -24.12
N TYR A 167 -5.50 -13.33 -25.36
CA TYR A 167 -6.31 -13.19 -26.56
C TYR A 167 -6.09 -14.35 -27.50
N LYS A 168 -7.17 -14.75 -28.17
CA LYS A 168 -7.12 -15.65 -29.31
C LYS A 168 -6.67 -14.92 -30.58
N ASP A 169 -7.06 -13.66 -30.74
CA ASP A 169 -6.64 -12.78 -31.84
C ASP A 169 -5.89 -11.56 -31.27
N LEU A 170 -4.59 -11.77 -30.98
CA LEU A 170 -3.72 -10.72 -30.46
C LEU A 170 -3.62 -9.51 -31.40
N ALA A 171 -3.72 -9.71 -32.72
CA ALA A 171 -3.64 -8.61 -33.69
C ALA A 171 -4.85 -7.66 -33.57
N VAL A 172 -6.06 -8.21 -33.40
CA VAL A 172 -7.27 -7.43 -33.14
C VAL A 172 -7.19 -6.68 -31.82
N ALA A 173 -6.67 -7.33 -30.76
CA ALA A 173 -6.47 -6.69 -29.46
C ALA A 173 -5.47 -5.53 -29.55
N LYS A 174 -4.28 -5.75 -30.15
CA LYS A 174 -3.26 -4.70 -30.36
C LYS A 174 -3.84 -3.50 -31.11
N LYS A 175 -4.63 -3.75 -32.15
CA LYS A 175 -5.31 -2.70 -32.91
C LYS A 175 -6.30 -1.92 -32.05
N PHE A 176 -7.09 -2.59 -31.22
CA PHE A 176 -8.04 -1.94 -30.33
C PHE A 176 -7.33 -1.01 -29.33
N TYR A 177 -6.34 -1.51 -28.59
CA TYR A 177 -5.66 -0.69 -27.57
C TYR A 177 -4.81 0.43 -28.19
N ASN A 178 -4.19 0.20 -29.35
CA ASN A 178 -3.37 1.22 -30.02
C ASN A 178 -4.21 2.25 -30.81
N GLU A 179 -5.07 1.79 -31.72
CA GLU A 179 -5.75 2.69 -32.67
C GLU A 179 -7.06 3.25 -32.11
N ILE A 180 -7.82 2.45 -31.34
CA ILE A 180 -9.11 2.86 -30.78
C ILE A 180 -8.91 3.57 -29.45
N LEU A 181 -8.12 3.01 -28.53
CA LEU A 181 -7.84 3.66 -27.25
C LEU A 181 -6.64 4.62 -27.28
N GLY A 182 -5.86 4.63 -28.36
CA GLY A 182 -4.78 5.60 -28.52
C GLY A 182 -3.59 5.37 -27.60
N MET A 183 -3.43 4.17 -27.02
CA MET A 183 -2.36 3.86 -26.07
C MET A 183 -1.01 3.67 -26.79
N GLU A 184 0.04 4.17 -26.15
CA GLU A 184 1.42 3.95 -26.59
C GLU A 184 1.82 2.48 -26.36
N MET A 185 2.23 1.79 -27.43
CA MET A 185 2.90 0.50 -27.33
C MET A 185 4.36 0.74 -26.98
N VAL A 186 4.81 0.22 -25.84
CA VAL A 186 6.16 0.46 -25.29
C VAL A 186 7.09 -0.74 -25.43
N SER A 187 6.54 -1.91 -25.76
CA SER A 187 7.30 -3.12 -26.09
C SER A 187 6.46 -4.05 -26.95
N ASP A 188 7.09 -4.82 -27.83
CA ASP A 188 6.47 -5.83 -28.68
C ASP A 188 7.42 -7.00 -28.90
N TYR A 189 7.10 -8.16 -28.33
CA TYR A 189 7.84 -9.41 -28.46
C TYR A 189 7.22 -10.35 -29.52
N GLY A 190 6.27 -9.84 -30.32
CA GLY A 190 5.51 -10.65 -31.29
C GLY A 190 4.33 -11.37 -30.66
N PHE A 191 4.60 -12.28 -29.71
CA PHE A 191 3.55 -13.04 -28.97
C PHE A 191 2.96 -12.26 -27.78
N ALA A 192 3.62 -11.18 -27.36
CA ALA A 192 3.15 -10.28 -26.32
C ALA A 192 3.48 -8.83 -26.66
N ALA A 193 2.58 -7.90 -26.35
CA ALA A 193 2.79 -6.47 -26.55
C ALA A 193 2.34 -5.68 -25.34
N THR A 194 3.20 -4.78 -24.85
CA THR A 194 2.95 -3.97 -23.66
C THR A 194 2.56 -2.55 -24.06
N PHE A 195 1.47 -2.08 -23.47
CA PHE A 195 0.90 -0.75 -23.62
C PHE A 195 1.02 0.03 -22.33
N ARG A 196 1.23 1.34 -22.47
CA ARG A 196 1.25 2.27 -21.34
C ARG A 196 -0.14 2.82 -21.09
N ILE A 197 -0.64 2.66 -19.86
CA ILE A 197 -1.89 3.27 -19.41
C ILE A 197 -1.60 4.65 -18.80
N SER A 198 -0.69 4.71 -17.84
CA SER A 198 -0.36 5.93 -17.08
C SER A 198 1.15 6.03 -16.80
N HIS A 199 1.55 6.85 -15.82
CA HIS A 199 2.97 7.08 -15.53
C HIS A 199 3.74 5.78 -15.31
N ASP A 200 3.21 4.91 -14.45
CA ASP A 200 3.80 3.67 -13.97
C ASP A 200 2.79 2.49 -13.92
N ALA A 201 1.73 2.55 -14.73
CA ALA A 201 0.79 1.44 -14.94
C ALA A 201 0.74 1.02 -16.42
N PHE A 202 0.80 -0.29 -16.65
CA PHE A 202 0.92 -0.91 -17.95
C PHE A 202 -0.12 -2.01 -18.15
N LEU A 203 -0.29 -2.41 -19.41
CA LEU A 203 -1.14 -3.51 -19.85
C LEU A 203 -0.39 -4.32 -20.90
N THR A 204 -0.19 -5.61 -20.66
CA THR A 204 0.38 -6.53 -21.66
C THR A 204 -0.72 -7.39 -22.26
N LEU A 205 -0.78 -7.42 -23.59
CA LEU A 205 -1.65 -8.30 -24.36
C LEU A 205 -0.83 -9.52 -24.78
N VAL A 206 -1.35 -10.73 -24.58
CA VAL A 206 -0.63 -11.98 -24.82
C VAL A 206 -1.42 -12.89 -25.76
N ASP A 207 -0.72 -13.54 -26.70
CA ASP A 207 -1.26 -14.65 -27.49
C ASP A 207 -1.48 -15.87 -26.57
N GLU A 208 -2.72 -16.34 -26.46
CA GLU A 208 -3.09 -17.47 -25.60
C GLU A 208 -2.36 -18.78 -25.93
N SER A 209 -1.80 -18.91 -27.15
CA SER A 209 -1.08 -20.10 -27.58
C SER A 209 0.33 -20.19 -26.97
N GLU A 210 0.90 -19.05 -26.56
CA GLU A 210 2.22 -18.94 -25.94
C GLU A 210 2.15 -18.51 -24.46
N GLY A 211 1.01 -17.97 -24.02
CA GLY A 211 0.78 -17.49 -22.65
C GLY A 211 0.43 -18.58 -21.61
N MET A 212 0.27 -18.12 -20.36
CA MET A 212 -0.06 -18.98 -19.21
C MET A 212 -1.55 -19.33 -19.10
N HIS A 213 -2.42 -18.57 -19.76
CA HIS A 213 -3.86 -18.74 -19.71
C HIS A 213 -4.47 -18.89 -21.10
N LYS A 214 -5.66 -19.51 -21.16
CA LYS A 214 -6.50 -19.53 -22.35
C LYS A 214 -7.53 -18.41 -22.31
N ALA A 215 -7.81 -17.78 -23.45
CA ALA A 215 -8.82 -16.74 -23.61
C ALA A 215 -10.24 -17.26 -23.35
N THR A 216 -10.43 -18.58 -23.34
CA THR A 216 -11.67 -19.26 -22.94
C THR A 216 -11.86 -19.35 -21.42
N GLU A 217 -10.82 -19.11 -20.63
CA GLU A 217 -10.96 -19.00 -19.18
C GLU A 217 -11.79 -17.76 -18.81
N PRO A 218 -12.47 -17.77 -17.64
CA PRO A 218 -13.22 -16.62 -17.18
C PRO A 218 -12.37 -15.36 -17.09
N LYS A 219 -12.88 -14.25 -17.63
CA LYS A 219 -12.24 -12.92 -17.53
C LYS A 219 -12.63 -12.24 -16.22
N THR A 220 -12.36 -12.91 -15.10
CA THR A 220 -12.73 -12.47 -13.74
C THR A 220 -11.78 -11.38 -13.27
N VAL A 221 -11.80 -10.25 -13.97
CA VAL A 221 -11.00 -9.05 -13.74
C VAL A 221 -11.68 -7.88 -14.45
N ALA A 222 -11.60 -6.68 -13.89
CA ALA A 222 -11.93 -5.45 -14.59
C ALA A 222 -10.77 -4.47 -14.49
N ILE A 223 -10.52 -3.69 -15.54
CA ILE A 223 -9.45 -2.70 -15.56
C ILE A 223 -10.08 -1.32 -15.55
N ALA A 224 -9.92 -0.58 -14.47
CA ALA A 224 -10.29 0.81 -14.45
C ALA A 224 -9.18 1.66 -15.08
N LEU A 225 -9.54 2.44 -16.09
CA LEU A 225 -8.72 3.39 -16.79
C LEU A 225 -9.16 4.80 -16.34
N LEU A 226 -8.31 5.44 -15.54
CA LEU A 226 -8.71 6.66 -14.81
C LEU A 226 -8.56 7.91 -15.69
N THR A 227 -9.65 8.66 -15.86
CA THR A 227 -9.72 9.82 -16.76
C THR A 227 -10.76 10.83 -16.32
N ASP A 228 -10.48 12.12 -16.53
CA ASP A 228 -11.43 13.21 -16.25
C ASP A 228 -12.36 13.50 -17.45
N GLN A 229 -12.17 12.79 -18.58
CA GLN A 229 -12.86 13.04 -19.85
C GLN A 229 -13.98 12.00 -20.13
N LEU A 230 -14.73 11.60 -19.10
CA LEU A 230 -15.75 10.56 -19.21
C LEU A 230 -16.82 10.82 -20.30
N PRO A 231 -17.41 12.03 -20.43
CA PRO A 231 -18.42 12.28 -21.46
C PRO A 231 -17.87 12.10 -22.89
N ASP A 232 -16.67 12.63 -23.14
CA ASP A 232 -16.03 12.58 -24.44
C ASP A 232 -15.60 11.15 -24.80
N TRP A 233 -15.07 10.40 -23.83
CA TRP A 233 -14.78 8.97 -23.99
C TRP A 233 -16.03 8.16 -24.31
N TYR A 234 -17.13 8.42 -23.60
CA TYR A 234 -18.40 7.72 -23.81
C TYR A 234 -18.94 7.93 -25.22
N GLU A 235 -19.00 9.18 -25.67
CA GLU A 235 -19.45 9.53 -27.04
C GLU A 235 -18.51 8.95 -28.10
N TYR A 236 -17.19 9.07 -27.90
CA TYR A 236 -16.19 8.56 -28.82
C TYR A 236 -16.30 7.04 -29.01
N LEU A 237 -16.38 6.26 -27.93
CA LEU A 237 -16.49 4.80 -28.01
C LEU A 237 -17.79 4.34 -28.67
N GLN A 238 -18.90 5.04 -28.43
CA GLN A 238 -20.15 4.80 -29.15
C GLN A 238 -20.00 5.04 -30.65
N SER A 239 -19.33 6.13 -31.05
CA SER A 239 -19.08 6.43 -32.48
C SER A 239 -18.23 5.36 -33.18
N LYS A 240 -17.37 4.67 -32.42
CA LYS A 240 -16.55 3.54 -32.88
C LYS A 240 -17.25 2.19 -32.78
N ASN A 241 -18.50 2.16 -32.33
CA ASN A 241 -19.30 0.95 -32.08
C ASN A 241 -18.64 -0.02 -31.07
N VAL A 242 -17.91 0.50 -30.09
CA VAL A 242 -17.37 -0.32 -28.99
C VAL A 242 -18.53 -0.71 -28.05
N PRO A 243 -18.68 -2.00 -27.69
CA PRO A 243 -19.78 -2.42 -26.83
C PRO A 243 -19.70 -1.80 -25.44
N ILE A 244 -20.82 -1.26 -24.96
CA ILE A 244 -20.97 -0.70 -23.62
C ILE A 244 -21.82 -1.65 -22.77
N LYS A 245 -21.25 -2.15 -21.67
CA LYS A 245 -21.95 -3.00 -20.69
C LYS A 245 -22.75 -2.17 -19.70
N TYR A 246 -22.12 -1.16 -19.11
CA TYR A 246 -22.75 -0.22 -18.18
C TYR A 246 -22.62 1.19 -18.71
N THR A 247 -23.75 1.88 -18.86
CA THR A 247 -23.84 3.20 -19.49
C THR A 247 -23.43 4.33 -18.54
N TYR A 248 -22.84 5.38 -19.08
CA TYR A 248 -22.51 6.59 -18.31
C TYR A 248 -23.76 7.25 -17.72
N LYS A 249 -23.82 7.30 -16.39
CA LYS A 249 -24.92 7.87 -15.61
C LYS A 249 -24.36 8.62 -14.40
N PRO A 250 -23.73 9.79 -14.61
CA PRO A 250 -23.09 10.53 -13.54
C PRO A 250 -24.12 10.92 -12.46
N LYS A 251 -23.69 10.91 -11.21
CA LYS A 251 -24.52 11.30 -10.06
C LYS A 251 -23.88 12.45 -9.31
N GLU A 252 -24.71 13.26 -8.68
CA GLU A 252 -24.26 14.26 -7.71
C GLU A 252 -23.88 13.54 -6.40
N ASN A 253 -22.78 13.97 -5.76
CA ASN A 253 -22.29 13.47 -4.47
C ASN A 253 -21.97 11.96 -4.40
N ASN A 254 -21.50 11.35 -5.50
CA ASN A 254 -20.92 10.01 -5.45
C ASN A 254 -19.39 10.04 -5.29
N ALA A 255 -18.84 8.92 -4.84
CA ALA A 255 -17.39 8.73 -4.73
C ALA A 255 -16.68 8.61 -6.08
N HIS A 256 -17.34 8.10 -7.11
CA HIS A 256 -16.78 7.94 -8.45
C HIS A 256 -17.89 7.97 -9.51
N ASP A 257 -17.59 8.52 -10.68
CA ASP A 257 -18.39 8.34 -11.90
C ASP A 257 -17.67 7.40 -12.85
N GLY A 258 -18.43 6.69 -13.68
CA GLY A 258 -17.84 5.90 -14.74
C GLY A 258 -18.85 5.23 -15.66
N PHE A 259 -18.31 4.49 -16.62
CA PHE A 259 -19.05 3.57 -17.49
C PHE A 259 -18.13 2.41 -17.86
N VAL A 260 -18.70 1.32 -18.36
CA VAL A 260 -17.94 0.11 -18.67
C VAL A 260 -18.08 -0.27 -20.13
N ALA A 261 -16.95 -0.27 -20.83
CA ALA A 261 -16.81 -0.81 -22.18
C ALA A 261 -16.32 -2.26 -22.13
N ILE A 262 -16.52 -2.98 -23.23
CA ILE A 262 -16.02 -4.34 -23.42
C ILE A 262 -14.99 -4.30 -24.53
N ASP A 263 -13.83 -4.88 -24.28
CA ASP A 263 -12.79 -5.04 -25.29
C ASP A 263 -13.18 -6.11 -26.36
N PRO A 264 -12.34 -6.37 -27.38
CA PRO A 264 -12.68 -7.29 -28.47
C PRO A 264 -12.99 -8.74 -28.05
N GLU A 265 -12.49 -9.19 -26.89
CA GLU A 265 -12.67 -10.59 -26.45
C GLU A 265 -13.38 -10.74 -25.09
N GLY A 266 -13.91 -9.66 -24.54
CA GLY A 266 -14.83 -9.70 -23.40
C GLY A 266 -14.29 -9.17 -22.08
N TYR A 267 -13.07 -8.60 -22.03
CA TYR A 267 -12.57 -7.96 -20.82
C TYR A 267 -13.35 -6.67 -20.54
N LEU A 268 -13.60 -6.40 -19.26
CA LEU A 268 -14.28 -5.19 -18.84
C LEU A 268 -13.27 -4.07 -18.62
N LEU A 269 -13.50 -2.96 -19.31
CA LEU A 269 -12.73 -1.72 -19.18
C LEU A 269 -13.63 -0.65 -18.56
N GLU A 270 -13.32 -0.25 -17.33
CA GLU A 270 -14.04 0.81 -16.64
C GLU A 270 -13.37 2.13 -16.96
N PHE A 271 -14.10 3.05 -17.58
CA PHE A 271 -13.66 4.43 -17.69
C PHE A 271 -14.17 5.12 -16.45
N GLU A 272 -13.26 5.54 -15.58
CA GLU A 272 -13.60 5.91 -14.22
C GLU A 272 -12.93 7.22 -13.78
N MET A 273 -13.67 8.01 -12.98
CA MET A 273 -13.19 9.22 -12.33
C MET A 273 -13.60 9.19 -10.86
N PHE A 274 -12.61 9.05 -9.98
CA PHE A 274 -12.80 9.25 -8.55
C PHE A 274 -12.98 10.72 -8.21
N LYS A 275 -13.97 11.03 -7.39
CA LYS A 275 -14.32 12.39 -6.94
C LYS A 275 -13.86 12.61 -5.50
N GLN A 276 -13.76 13.88 -5.13
CA GLN A 276 -13.60 14.24 -3.73
C GLN A 276 -14.82 13.73 -2.93
N HIS A 277 -14.56 12.79 -2.03
CA HIS A 277 -15.54 12.08 -1.21
C HIS A 277 -14.82 11.56 0.04
N GLU A 278 -15.55 11.25 1.12
CA GLU A 278 -14.97 10.71 2.36
C GLU A 278 -14.16 9.41 2.11
N GLU A 279 -14.59 8.61 1.13
CA GLU A 279 -13.90 7.38 0.71
C GLU A 279 -12.55 7.64 0.02
N ASN A 280 -12.33 8.82 -0.57
CA ASN A 280 -11.19 9.09 -1.45
C ASN A 280 -10.26 10.21 -0.92
N GLU A 281 -10.30 10.51 0.38
CA GLU A 281 -9.52 11.60 0.97
C GLU A 281 -8.01 11.44 0.77
N TRP A 282 -7.51 10.21 0.71
CA TRP A 282 -6.11 9.91 0.41
C TRP A 282 -5.83 9.79 -1.09
N LEU A 283 -6.75 9.21 -1.83
CA LEU A 283 -6.57 8.88 -3.26
C LEU A 283 -6.60 10.13 -4.16
N VAL A 284 -7.58 11.03 -4.00
CA VAL A 284 -7.73 12.20 -4.90
C VAL A 284 -6.52 13.14 -4.88
N PRO A 285 -5.95 13.54 -3.72
CA PRO A 285 -4.74 14.35 -3.70
C PRO A 285 -3.54 13.69 -4.36
N GLN A 286 -3.44 12.36 -4.31
CA GLN A 286 -2.39 11.61 -4.99
C GLN A 286 -2.57 11.67 -6.52
N MET A 287 -3.78 11.37 -7.01
CA MET A 287 -4.04 11.34 -8.46
C MET A 287 -3.84 12.72 -9.12
N ARG A 288 -4.19 13.82 -8.44
CA ARG A 288 -4.02 15.19 -8.97
C ARG A 288 -2.57 15.59 -9.28
N LYS A 289 -1.58 14.82 -8.83
CA LYS A 289 -0.17 15.03 -9.19
C LYS A 289 0.14 14.65 -10.63
N TYR A 290 -0.70 13.82 -11.25
CA TYR A 290 -0.48 13.25 -12.57
C TYR A 290 -1.54 13.78 -13.54
N SER A 291 -1.10 14.11 -14.75
CA SER A 291 -2.00 14.44 -15.86
C SER A 291 -2.21 13.22 -16.73
N ALA A 292 -3.36 13.15 -17.39
CA ALA A 292 -3.64 12.12 -18.36
C ALA A 292 -2.58 12.13 -19.48
N LEU A 293 -2.07 10.95 -19.85
CA LEU A 293 -1.08 10.83 -20.93
C LEU A 293 -1.69 11.17 -22.29
N PRO A 294 -0.96 11.80 -23.21
CA PRO A 294 -1.48 12.06 -24.55
C PRO A 294 -1.74 10.75 -25.30
N THR A 295 -2.76 10.74 -26.15
CA THR A 295 -3.03 9.61 -27.06
C THR A 295 -2.08 9.66 -28.27
N VAL A 296 -1.62 8.50 -28.75
CA VAL A 296 -0.66 8.42 -29.86
C VAL A 296 -1.31 8.18 -31.24
N SER A 297 -2.59 7.87 -31.28
CA SER A 297 -3.35 7.64 -32.52
C SER A 297 -4.05 8.91 -32.98
N GLU A 298 -3.87 9.28 -34.26
CA GLU A 298 -4.56 10.42 -34.89
C GLU A 298 -6.09 10.29 -34.85
N GLY A 299 -6.60 9.06 -34.72
CA GLY A 299 -8.03 8.77 -34.65
C GLY A 299 -8.69 9.07 -33.31
N VAL A 300 -7.90 9.42 -32.29
CA VAL A 300 -8.32 9.70 -30.91
C VAL A 300 -7.95 11.14 -30.57
N ALA A 301 -8.85 11.90 -29.93
CA ALA A 301 -8.53 13.26 -29.51
C ALA A 301 -7.40 13.25 -28.47
N ALA A 302 -6.39 14.10 -28.67
CA ALA A 302 -5.16 14.13 -27.86
C ALA A 302 -5.37 14.28 -26.33
N GLY A 303 -6.54 14.76 -25.90
CA GLY A 303 -6.89 14.91 -24.48
C GLY A 303 -7.53 13.68 -23.83
N LEU A 304 -7.82 12.62 -24.59
CA LEU A 304 -8.46 11.38 -24.10
C LEU A 304 -7.43 10.41 -23.53
N GLY A 305 -6.61 10.87 -22.62
CA GLY A 305 -5.63 10.05 -21.92
C GLY A 305 -6.17 9.38 -20.67
N PHE A 306 -5.27 8.61 -20.03
CA PHE A 306 -5.45 8.10 -18.68
C PHE A 306 -4.32 8.57 -17.76
N TYR A 307 -4.63 8.82 -16.50
CA TYR A 307 -3.67 9.27 -15.48
C TYR A 307 -3.39 8.22 -14.41
N GLY A 308 -4.09 7.09 -14.43
CA GLY A 308 -3.88 5.97 -13.52
C GLY A 308 -4.69 4.75 -13.93
N ALA A 309 -4.46 3.63 -13.24
CA ALA A 309 -5.20 2.40 -13.47
C ALA A 309 -5.45 1.63 -12.17
N VAL A 310 -6.63 1.01 -12.06
CA VAL A 310 -6.94 0.04 -11.00
C VAL A 310 -7.21 -1.32 -11.63
N THR A 311 -6.51 -2.36 -11.19
CA THR A 311 -6.82 -3.74 -11.56
C THR A 311 -7.75 -4.32 -10.48
N TRP A 312 -9.03 -4.54 -10.83
CA TRP A 312 -10.03 -5.08 -9.91
C TRP A 312 -10.04 -6.62 -9.92
N THR A 313 -9.78 -7.21 -8.75
CA THR A 313 -9.81 -8.65 -8.47
C THR A 313 -10.96 -9.01 -7.52
N TYR A 314 -11.47 -10.25 -7.60
CA TYR A 314 -12.73 -10.67 -6.99
C TYR A 314 -12.53 -11.86 -6.06
N TYR A 315 -12.97 -11.72 -4.80
CA TYR A 315 -12.69 -12.68 -3.72
C TYR A 315 -13.96 -13.19 -3.03
N GLN A 316 -13.92 -14.45 -2.62
CA GLN A 316 -14.93 -15.05 -1.74
C GLN A 316 -14.67 -14.70 -0.26
N ASP A 317 -13.40 -14.62 0.13
CA ASP A 317 -12.96 -14.19 1.46
C ASP A 317 -12.16 -12.90 1.36
N MET A 318 -12.84 -11.77 1.59
CA MET A 318 -12.22 -10.45 1.61
C MET A 318 -11.21 -10.30 2.76
N VAL A 319 -11.47 -10.91 3.92
CA VAL A 319 -10.61 -10.74 5.10
C VAL A 319 -9.26 -11.44 4.88
N GLU A 320 -9.26 -12.60 4.22
CA GLU A 320 -8.04 -13.29 3.82
C GLU A 320 -7.25 -12.49 2.78
N ALA A 321 -7.92 -11.96 1.76
CA ALA A 321 -7.30 -11.13 0.73
C ALA A 321 -6.69 -9.84 1.32
N GLU A 322 -7.42 -9.13 2.18
CA GLU A 322 -6.93 -7.92 2.87
C GLU A 322 -5.64 -8.20 3.67
N LYS A 323 -5.63 -9.28 4.47
CA LYS A 323 -4.43 -9.68 5.22
C LYS A 323 -3.26 -9.98 4.30
N PHE A 324 -3.50 -10.68 3.20
CA PHE A 324 -2.46 -10.98 2.23
C PHE A 324 -1.84 -9.70 1.64
N TYR A 325 -2.67 -8.78 1.12
CA TYR A 325 -2.16 -7.57 0.49
C TYR A 325 -1.53 -6.60 1.49
N GLU A 326 -2.01 -6.54 2.74
CA GLU A 326 -1.46 -5.64 3.76
C GLU A 326 -0.26 -6.21 4.51
N GLU A 327 -0.27 -7.50 4.87
CA GLU A 327 0.73 -8.08 5.77
C GLU A 327 1.82 -8.87 5.05
N ILE A 328 1.53 -9.43 3.87
CA ILE A 328 2.49 -10.23 3.08
C ILE A 328 3.05 -9.40 1.93
N MET A 329 2.17 -8.84 1.09
CA MET A 329 2.60 -7.97 -0.01
C MET A 329 3.05 -6.60 0.49
N GLY A 330 2.48 -6.10 1.60
CA GLY A 330 2.89 -4.85 2.25
C GLY A 330 2.27 -3.58 1.67
N LEU A 331 1.16 -3.69 0.94
CA LEU A 331 0.51 -2.57 0.28
C LEU A 331 -0.29 -1.71 1.26
N ARG A 332 -0.43 -0.42 0.93
CA ARG A 332 -1.20 0.54 1.72
C ARG A 332 -2.64 0.61 1.21
N LEU A 333 -3.60 0.32 2.08
CA LEU A 333 -5.02 0.63 1.85
C LEU A 333 -5.21 2.16 1.77
N ILE A 334 -5.83 2.63 0.69
CA ILE A 334 -6.08 4.06 0.45
C ILE A 334 -7.55 4.41 0.23
N VAL A 335 -8.39 3.42 -0.10
CA VAL A 335 -9.86 3.55 -0.19
C VAL A 335 -10.48 2.30 0.42
N ASP A 336 -11.46 2.48 1.30
CA ASP A 336 -12.25 1.39 1.90
C ASP A 336 -13.75 1.68 1.78
N GLN A 337 -14.45 0.88 0.98
CA GLN A 337 -15.90 0.93 0.79
C GLN A 337 -16.62 -0.24 1.49
N GLY A 338 -15.89 -0.99 2.33
CA GLY A 338 -16.32 -2.24 2.96
C GLY A 338 -16.28 -3.43 2.00
N TRP A 339 -17.00 -3.37 0.89
CA TRP A 339 -17.10 -4.47 -0.10
C TRP A 339 -16.13 -4.33 -1.28
N ALA A 340 -15.50 -3.17 -1.41
CA ALA A 340 -14.44 -2.90 -2.38
C ALA A 340 -13.35 -2.08 -1.68
N LYS A 341 -12.09 -2.39 -1.98
CA LYS A 341 -10.92 -1.80 -1.33
C LYS A 341 -9.85 -1.52 -2.36
N VAL A 342 -9.19 -0.36 -2.27
CA VAL A 342 -8.09 0.00 -3.20
C VAL A 342 -6.79 0.10 -2.43
N TYR A 343 -5.80 -0.63 -2.90
CA TYR A 343 -4.45 -0.65 -2.38
C TYR A 343 -3.51 0.05 -3.36
N GLN A 344 -2.67 0.92 -2.81
CA GLN A 344 -1.62 1.57 -3.58
C GLN A 344 -0.47 0.59 -3.84
N VAL A 345 -0.11 0.43 -5.12
CA VAL A 345 1.05 -0.36 -5.53
C VAL A 345 2.19 0.56 -5.97
N SER A 346 1.91 1.46 -6.91
CA SER A 346 2.84 2.49 -7.41
C SER A 346 2.22 3.89 -7.29
N GLU A 347 2.76 4.90 -7.96
CA GLU A 347 2.21 6.26 -7.88
C GLU A 347 0.86 6.39 -8.62
N THR A 348 0.71 5.70 -9.76
CA THR A 348 -0.50 5.73 -10.59
C THR A 348 -1.14 4.36 -10.84
N GLY A 349 -0.52 3.27 -10.35
CA GLY A 349 -1.02 1.91 -10.43
C GLY A 349 -1.56 1.42 -9.08
N TYR A 350 -2.74 0.82 -9.11
CA TYR A 350 -3.46 0.34 -7.94
C TYR A 350 -4.02 -1.07 -8.17
N ILE A 351 -4.21 -1.80 -7.07
CA ILE A 351 -4.97 -3.05 -7.08
C ILE A 351 -6.23 -2.87 -6.24
N GLY A 352 -7.36 -3.32 -6.77
CA GLY A 352 -8.65 -3.21 -6.13
C GLY A 352 -9.21 -4.59 -5.78
N LEU A 353 -9.56 -4.83 -4.53
CA LEU A 353 -10.17 -6.08 -4.06
C LEU A 353 -11.68 -5.90 -3.96
N VAL A 354 -12.46 -6.84 -4.48
CA VAL A 354 -13.93 -6.76 -4.53
C VAL A 354 -14.57 -8.04 -3.99
N ASP A 355 -15.60 -7.88 -3.15
CA ASP A 355 -16.48 -8.97 -2.75
C ASP A 355 -17.26 -9.46 -3.99
N GLU A 356 -17.04 -10.71 -4.38
CA GLU A 356 -17.64 -11.33 -5.56
C GLU A 356 -19.18 -11.28 -5.58
N ARG A 357 -19.83 -11.11 -4.42
CA ARG A 357 -21.29 -11.06 -4.31
C ARG A 357 -21.86 -9.71 -4.70
N ARG A 358 -21.02 -8.69 -4.85
CA ARG A 358 -21.41 -7.30 -5.12
C ARG A 358 -20.75 -6.72 -6.38
N GLY A 359 -19.58 -7.24 -6.74
CA GLY A 359 -18.82 -6.82 -7.91
C GLY A 359 -19.46 -7.19 -9.25
N MET A 360 -18.81 -6.79 -10.35
CA MET A 360 -19.26 -7.08 -11.72
C MET A 360 -18.96 -8.50 -12.19
N HIS A 361 -18.10 -9.23 -11.45
CA HIS A 361 -17.77 -10.62 -11.66
C HIS A 361 -17.99 -11.41 -10.38
N THR A 362 -18.41 -12.66 -10.55
CA THR A 362 -18.35 -13.69 -9.51
C THR A 362 -16.99 -14.36 -9.54
N PHE A 363 -16.55 -14.92 -8.41
CA PHE A 363 -15.32 -15.69 -8.31
C PHE A 363 -15.29 -16.84 -9.33
N SER A 364 -14.09 -17.16 -9.79
CA SER A 364 -13.83 -18.32 -10.63
C SER A 364 -12.48 -18.94 -10.29
N GLU A 365 -12.39 -20.27 -10.34
CA GLU A 365 -11.15 -21.00 -10.06
C GLU A 365 -10.02 -20.62 -11.04
N THR A 366 -10.33 -20.64 -12.33
CA THR A 366 -9.42 -20.15 -13.39
C THR A 366 -9.80 -18.75 -13.82
N LYS A 367 -8.80 -17.98 -14.25
CA LYS A 367 -8.96 -16.57 -14.60
C LYS A 367 -7.97 -16.26 -15.71
N ALA A 368 -8.45 -15.71 -16.83
CA ALA A 368 -7.60 -15.33 -17.94
C ALA A 368 -6.83 -14.03 -17.65
N VAL A 369 -5.98 -13.99 -16.60
CA VAL A 369 -5.24 -12.78 -16.21
C VAL A 369 -4.05 -13.12 -15.32
N ASN A 370 -2.91 -12.45 -15.58
CA ASN A 370 -1.88 -12.27 -14.56
C ASN A 370 -1.94 -10.83 -14.04
N VAL A 371 -1.89 -10.68 -12.72
CA VAL A 371 -1.71 -9.39 -12.06
C VAL A 371 -0.21 -9.24 -11.81
N SER A 372 0.43 -8.29 -12.49
CA SER A 372 1.88 -8.18 -12.52
C SER A 372 2.41 -6.94 -11.80
N PHE A 373 3.61 -7.09 -11.24
CA PHE A 373 4.35 -6.07 -10.52
C PHE A 373 5.75 -5.95 -11.12
N LEU A 374 6.13 -4.73 -11.49
CA LEU A 374 7.49 -4.43 -11.93
C LEU A 374 8.34 -4.15 -10.70
N VAL A 375 9.39 -4.95 -10.48
CA VAL A 375 10.20 -4.92 -9.25
C VAL A 375 11.68 -4.68 -9.57
N GLU A 376 12.37 -3.86 -8.77
CA GLU A 376 13.80 -3.55 -8.96
C GLU A 376 14.70 -4.76 -8.64
N ASP A 377 14.40 -5.49 -7.57
CA ASP A 377 15.12 -6.68 -7.14
C ASP A 377 14.21 -7.93 -7.13
N VAL A 378 13.89 -8.43 -8.32
CA VAL A 378 13.01 -9.62 -8.46
C VAL A 378 13.65 -10.88 -7.89
N GLU A 379 14.98 -11.00 -7.93
CA GLU A 379 15.69 -12.16 -7.38
C GLU A 379 15.62 -12.17 -5.86
N GLY A 380 15.88 -11.02 -5.23
CA GLY A 380 15.75 -10.86 -3.79
C GLY A 380 14.32 -11.11 -3.31
N TRP A 381 13.32 -10.62 -4.04
CA TRP A 381 11.92 -10.86 -3.69
C TRP A 381 11.56 -12.34 -3.80
N PHE A 382 11.94 -13.00 -4.90
CA PHE A 382 11.76 -14.43 -5.09
C PHE A 382 12.42 -15.25 -3.98
N ASP A 383 13.67 -14.96 -3.65
CA ASP A 383 14.40 -15.65 -2.60
C ASP A 383 13.74 -15.46 -1.24
N TYR A 384 13.28 -14.24 -0.93
CA TYR A 384 12.54 -13.99 0.30
C TYR A 384 11.25 -14.80 0.37
N VAL A 385 10.43 -14.78 -0.68
CA VAL A 385 9.17 -15.52 -0.76
C VAL A 385 9.41 -17.01 -0.58
N ARG A 386 10.38 -17.57 -1.30
CA ARG A 386 10.75 -18.98 -1.25
C ARG A 386 11.27 -19.40 0.13
N ASN A 387 12.20 -18.64 0.70
CA ASN A 387 12.85 -19.01 1.97
C ASN A 387 11.91 -18.87 3.17
N ASN A 388 10.94 -17.96 3.10
CA ASN A 388 9.99 -17.72 4.19
C ASN A 388 8.62 -18.37 3.96
N ASN A 389 8.42 -19.06 2.83
CA ASN A 389 7.11 -19.57 2.39
C ASN A 389 6.02 -18.49 2.48
N ALA A 390 6.33 -17.27 2.02
CA ALA A 390 5.46 -16.11 2.20
C ALA A 390 4.10 -16.30 1.48
N PHE A 391 4.12 -16.93 0.30
CA PHE A 391 2.94 -17.37 -0.43
C PHE A 391 3.27 -18.49 -1.42
N PRO A 392 2.27 -19.23 -1.93
CA PRO A 392 2.50 -20.33 -2.85
C PRO A 392 3.13 -19.85 -4.17
N LEU A 393 4.26 -20.44 -4.55
CA LEU A 393 4.89 -20.22 -5.85
C LEU A 393 4.32 -21.19 -6.88
N ARG A 394 4.15 -20.73 -8.13
CA ARG A 394 3.80 -21.59 -9.27
C ARG A 394 4.95 -22.53 -9.64
N GLN A 395 6.19 -22.08 -9.45
CA GLN A 395 7.41 -22.82 -9.73
C GLN A 395 8.53 -22.43 -8.77
N ASP A 396 9.44 -23.38 -8.49
CA ASP A 396 10.56 -23.20 -7.55
C ASP A 396 11.81 -22.58 -8.19
N SER A 397 11.66 -21.88 -9.33
CA SER A 397 12.77 -21.22 -10.02
C SER A 397 12.33 -19.93 -10.70
N LEU A 398 13.22 -18.95 -10.71
CA LEU A 398 13.09 -17.76 -11.55
C LEU A 398 13.06 -18.17 -13.04
N GLU A 399 12.12 -17.61 -13.76
CA GLU A 399 12.10 -17.62 -15.21
C GLU A 399 13.11 -16.60 -15.75
N VAL A 400 13.81 -16.97 -16.81
CA VAL A 400 14.66 -16.07 -17.58
C VAL A 400 14.08 -16.00 -18.98
N GLY A 401 13.61 -14.82 -19.37
CA GLY A 401 13.04 -14.58 -20.68
C GLY A 401 14.03 -14.88 -21.81
N PRO A 402 13.54 -15.12 -23.05
CA PRO A 402 14.39 -15.30 -24.21
C PRO A 402 15.42 -14.18 -24.33
N GLU A 403 16.66 -14.54 -24.69
CA GLU A 403 17.78 -13.59 -24.83
C GLU A 403 18.11 -12.78 -23.56
N GLY A 404 17.58 -13.19 -22.39
CA GLY A 404 17.78 -12.49 -21.11
C GLY A 404 16.99 -11.19 -21.01
N LYS A 405 15.92 -11.01 -21.78
CA LYS A 405 15.10 -9.78 -21.82
C LYS A 405 14.47 -9.41 -20.49
N PHE A 406 14.09 -10.42 -19.69
CA PHE A 406 13.51 -10.23 -18.37
C PHE A 406 13.86 -11.41 -17.46
N LYS A 407 13.66 -11.21 -16.17
CA LYS A 407 13.54 -12.27 -15.16
C LYS A 407 12.22 -12.10 -14.46
N GLY A 408 11.58 -13.19 -14.10
CA GLY A 408 10.36 -13.13 -13.34
C GLY A 408 10.00 -14.42 -12.65
N PHE A 409 8.97 -14.37 -11.82
CA PHE A 409 8.35 -15.55 -11.25
C PHE A 409 6.86 -15.30 -11.03
N VAL A 410 6.13 -16.40 -10.84
CA VAL A 410 4.69 -16.36 -10.57
C VAL A 410 4.39 -17.05 -9.24
N GLY A 411 3.52 -16.43 -8.45
CA GLY A 411 2.88 -17.05 -7.30
C GLY A 411 1.37 -16.85 -7.33
N PHE A 412 0.72 -17.19 -6.22
CA PHE A 412 -0.73 -17.10 -6.07
C PHE A 412 -1.12 -16.23 -4.89
N ASP A 413 -2.14 -15.40 -5.08
CA ASP A 413 -2.88 -14.79 -3.98
C ASP A 413 -3.92 -15.77 -3.41
N PRO A 414 -4.63 -15.41 -2.31
CA PRO A 414 -5.68 -16.25 -1.74
C PRO A 414 -6.88 -16.52 -2.68
N GLY A 415 -7.09 -15.64 -3.66
CA GLY A 415 -8.12 -15.82 -4.69
C GLY A 415 -7.67 -16.73 -5.83
N GLY A 416 -6.43 -17.19 -5.86
CA GLY A 416 -5.85 -17.97 -6.95
C GLY A 416 -5.53 -17.15 -8.21
N TYR A 417 -5.40 -15.83 -8.10
CA TYR A 417 -4.85 -15.01 -9.18
C TYR A 417 -3.36 -15.32 -9.35
N TYR A 418 -2.90 -15.34 -10.60
CA TYR A 418 -1.48 -15.41 -10.90
C TYR A 418 -0.88 -14.03 -10.61
N LEU A 419 -0.01 -13.97 -9.60
CA LEU A 419 0.79 -12.79 -9.30
C LEU A 419 2.13 -12.94 -9.97
N GLU A 420 2.39 -12.14 -10.98
CA GLU A 420 3.64 -12.16 -11.74
C GLU A 420 4.55 -11.01 -11.30
N PHE A 421 5.83 -11.29 -11.10
CA PHE A 421 6.80 -10.31 -10.66
C PHE A 421 7.92 -10.27 -11.69
N ASP A 422 8.16 -9.10 -12.27
CA ASP A 422 9.03 -8.97 -13.43
C ASP A 422 10.11 -7.91 -13.22
N GLN A 423 11.32 -8.22 -13.67
CA GLN A 423 12.41 -7.27 -13.87
C GLN A 423 12.85 -7.33 -15.32
N PHE A 424 12.81 -6.19 -16.00
CA PHE A 424 13.24 -6.05 -17.40
C PHE A 424 14.69 -5.60 -17.51
N PHE A 425 15.41 -6.12 -18.50
CA PHE A 425 16.82 -5.81 -18.76
C PHE A 425 17.03 -5.15 -20.11
N THR A 426 18.19 -4.50 -20.28
CA THR A 426 18.58 -3.80 -21.51
C THR A 426 18.46 -4.71 -22.73
N HIS A 427 17.54 -4.36 -23.62
CA HIS A 427 17.29 -5.03 -24.88
C HIS A 427 16.59 -4.03 -25.82
N PRO A 428 16.80 -4.08 -27.16
CA PRO A 428 16.14 -3.16 -28.09
C PRO A 428 14.61 -3.07 -27.93
N GLU A 429 13.95 -4.20 -27.68
CA GLU A 429 12.49 -4.25 -27.46
C GLU A 429 12.06 -3.72 -26.08
N ASN A 430 13.00 -3.45 -25.16
CA ASN A 430 12.75 -2.90 -23.83
C ASN A 430 13.16 -1.44 -23.68
N GLU A 431 13.83 -0.84 -24.67
CA GLU A 431 14.41 0.51 -24.55
C GLU A 431 13.39 1.52 -24.05
N ARG A 432 12.20 1.54 -24.66
CA ARG A 432 11.15 2.48 -24.29
C ARG A 432 10.57 2.18 -22.91
N LEU A 433 10.33 0.92 -22.57
CA LEU A 433 9.86 0.53 -21.23
C LEU A 433 10.87 0.96 -20.15
N LEU A 434 12.16 0.66 -20.33
CA LEU A 434 13.21 1.01 -19.37
C LEU A 434 13.42 2.52 -19.24
N GLU A 435 13.28 3.28 -20.33
CA GLU A 435 13.30 4.74 -20.29
C GLU A 435 12.19 5.28 -19.38
N LEU A 436 10.98 4.74 -19.52
CA LEU A 436 9.81 5.15 -18.74
C LEU A 436 9.91 4.77 -17.27
N LEU A 437 10.58 3.66 -16.96
CA LEU A 437 10.86 3.22 -15.60
C LEU A 437 12.09 3.93 -14.98
N GLY A 438 12.76 4.82 -15.74
CA GLY A 438 13.95 5.54 -15.26
C GLY A 438 15.21 4.67 -15.12
N LEU A 439 15.26 3.52 -15.80
CA LEU A 439 16.33 2.51 -15.69
C LEU A 439 17.36 2.55 -16.81
N THR A 440 17.27 3.48 -17.75
CA THR A 440 18.28 3.63 -18.81
C THR A 440 19.63 4.08 -18.23
N GLN A 441 20.69 3.34 -18.51
CA GLN A 441 22.06 3.84 -18.32
C GLN A 441 22.28 5.04 -19.26
N LYS A 442 22.72 6.18 -18.70
CA LYS A 442 23.18 7.33 -19.48
C LYS A 442 24.48 7.06 -20.22
#